data_AF-A0A7C9A2I0-F1
#
_entry.id   AF-A0A7C9A2I0-F1
#
_cell.length_a   1.000
_cell.length_b   1.000
_cell.length_c   1.000
_cell.angle_alpha   90.00
_cell.angle_beta   90.00
_cell.angle_gamma   90.00
#
_symmetry.space_group_name_H-M   'P 1'
#
loop_
_entity.id
_entity.type
_entity.pdbx_description
1 polymer ?
#
loop_
_entity_poly.entity_id
_entity_poly.type
_entity_poly.pdbx_seq_one_letter_code
_entity_poly.pdbx_strand_id
1 'polypeptide(L)'
;MANPSQGRASFWTQANALLRKNIVYQRRNKRANIILISFPLLLCILLIVLQMVINNELNKAKYRCGCAQVNGTTVCGIQYSTLDQAVSCPIPSPPKWPALIQVPAPQYRASRTDFIPFSDLPSESCKQTGSCP
;
A
#
# COMPACT_ATOMS: atom_id res chain seq x y z
N MET A 1 63.06 -36.96 15.02
CA MET A 1 61.85 -36.80 15.86
C MET A 1 60.86 -35.96 15.08
N ALA A 2 59.83 -36.57 14.50
CA ALA A 2 58.83 -35.86 13.71
C ALA A 2 57.84 -35.17 14.65
N ASN A 3 57.70 -33.85 14.52
CA ASN A 3 56.77 -33.03 15.29
C ASN A 3 55.34 -33.34 14.79
N PRO A 4 54.41 -33.83 15.63
CA PRO A 4 53.10 -34.26 15.16
C PRO A 4 52.34 -33.03 14.65
N SER A 5 52.10 -33.03 13.34
CA SER A 5 51.05 -32.31 12.61
C SER A 5 50.22 -31.33 13.44
N GLN A 6 50.43 -30.04 13.20
CA GLN A 6 49.60 -28.92 13.66
C GLN A 6 48.14 -29.17 13.25
N GLY A 7 47.37 -29.84 14.12
CA GLY A 7 45.96 -30.17 13.87
C GLY A 7 45.11 -28.93 13.71
N ARG A 8 44.12 -28.96 12.82
CA ARG A 8 43.15 -27.86 12.66
C ARG A 8 42.50 -27.57 14.01
N ALA A 9 42.50 -26.30 14.42
CA ALA A 9 41.79 -25.87 15.62
C ALA A 9 40.31 -26.24 15.54
N SER A 10 39.67 -26.51 16.69
CA SER A 10 38.25 -26.84 16.74
C SER A 10 37.38 -25.75 16.08
N PHE A 11 36.20 -26.13 15.56
CA PHE A 11 35.28 -25.20 14.91
C PHE A 11 34.99 -23.95 15.78
N TRP A 12 34.75 -24.14 17.07
CA TRP A 12 34.49 -23.05 18.01
C TRP A 12 35.69 -22.12 18.19
N THR A 13 36.91 -22.67 18.21
CA THR A 13 38.14 -21.87 18.27
C THR A 13 38.29 -21.00 17.02
N GLN A 14 37.99 -21.57 15.84
CA GLN A 14 38.03 -20.84 14.56
C GLN A 14 36.92 -19.78 14.48
N ALA A 15 35.68 -20.11 14.85
CA ALA A 15 34.54 -19.20 14.84
C ALA A 15 34.74 -18.02 15.81
N ASN A 16 35.26 -18.26 17.02
CA ASN A 16 35.60 -17.20 17.97
C ASN A 16 36.72 -16.28 17.45
N ALA A 17 37.74 -16.83 16.79
CA ALA A 17 38.80 -16.05 16.17
C ALA A 17 38.27 -15.15 15.03
N LEU A 18 37.40 -15.70 14.16
CA LEU A 18 36.75 -14.96 13.10
C LEU A 18 35.81 -13.87 13.66
N LEU A 19 35.03 -14.18 14.69
CA LEU A 19 34.13 -13.22 15.32
C LEU A 19 34.90 -12.03 15.91
N ARG A 20 35.97 -12.28 16.67
CA ARG A 20 36.83 -11.22 17.22
C ARG A 20 37.43 -10.35 16.11
N LYS A 21 37.90 -10.95 15.02
CA LYS A 21 38.44 -10.23 13.86
C LYS A 21 37.36 -9.34 13.21
N ASN A 22 36.16 -9.87 12.98
CA ASN A 22 35.06 -9.14 12.37
C ASN A 22 34.55 -7.99 13.26
N ILE A 23 34.43 -8.20 14.57
CA ILE A 23 34.02 -7.15 15.52
C ILE A 23 35.05 -6.02 15.58
N VAL A 24 36.35 -6.34 15.62
CA VAL A 24 37.41 -5.31 15.63
C VAL A 24 37.40 -4.52 14.32
N TYR A 25 37.16 -5.18 13.18
CA TYR A 25 37.03 -4.52 11.88
C TYR A 25 35.83 -3.54 11.86
N GLN A 26 34.65 -4.00 12.28
CA GLN A 26 33.46 -3.14 12.40
C GLN A 26 33.67 -1.98 13.40
N ARG A 27 34.38 -2.21 14.50
CA ARG A 27 34.73 -1.18 15.49
C ARG A 27 35.75 -0.16 14.97
N ARG A 28 36.61 -0.51 14.02
CA ARG A 28 37.50 0.46 13.35
C ARG A 28 36.73 1.25 12.30
N ASN A 29 35.74 0.64 11.64
CA ASN A 29 34.84 1.32 10.70
C ASN A 29 33.55 1.84 11.36
N LYS A 30 33.68 2.53 12.51
CA LYS A 30 32.54 3.10 13.27
C LYS A 30 31.69 4.05 12.44
N ARG A 31 32.30 4.83 11.55
CA ARG A 31 31.60 5.84 10.74
C ARG A 31 30.54 5.21 9.83
N ALA A 32 30.90 4.16 9.10
CA ALA A 32 29.96 3.45 8.22
C ALA A 32 28.83 2.80 9.02
N ASN A 33 29.15 2.17 10.16
CA ASN A 33 28.14 1.55 11.04
C ASN A 33 27.18 2.57 11.65
N ILE A 34 27.67 3.74 12.06
CA ILE A 34 26.82 4.84 12.55
C ILE A 34 25.88 5.30 11.44
N ILE A 35 26.38 5.50 10.21
CA ILE A 35 25.55 5.91 9.07
C ILE A 35 24.47 4.86 8.76
N LEU A 36 24.84 3.58 8.78
CA LEU A 36 23.94 2.47 8.49
C LEU A 36 22.79 2.38 9.51
N ILE A 37 23.05 2.69 10.78
CA ILE A 37 22.03 2.75 11.84
C ILE A 37 21.26 4.07 11.81
N SER A 38 21.92 5.19 11.51
CA SER A 38 21.28 6.51 11.55
C SER A 38 20.32 6.72 10.38
N PHE A 39 20.57 6.10 9.23
CA PHE A 39 19.72 6.26 8.05
C PHE A 39 18.25 5.87 8.29
N PRO A 40 17.92 4.64 8.78
CA PRO A 40 16.53 4.31 9.08
C PRO A 40 15.92 5.21 10.17
N LEU A 41 16.70 5.63 11.16
CA LEU A 41 16.23 6.55 12.21
C LEU A 41 15.87 7.93 11.64
N LEU A 42 16.70 8.46 10.74
CA LEU A 42 16.46 9.74 10.07
C LEU A 42 15.18 9.69 9.23
N LEU A 43 14.96 8.60 8.48
CA LEU A 43 13.73 8.40 7.72
C LEU A 43 12.50 8.36 8.65
N CYS A 44 12.58 7.64 9.78
CA CYS A 44 11.49 7.61 10.74
C CYS A 44 11.20 9.01 11.32
N ILE A 45 12.23 9.77 11.69
CA ILE A 45 12.06 11.14 12.18
C ILE A 45 11.41 12.03 11.12
N LEU A 46 11.86 11.93 9.87
CA LEU A 46 11.29 12.70 8.75
C LEU A 46 9.80 12.39 8.57
N LEU A 47 9.42 11.11 8.61
CA LEU A 47 8.02 10.71 8.51
C LEU A 47 7.17 11.21 9.69
N ILE A 48 7.71 11.18 10.91
CA ILE A 48 7.02 11.71 12.10
C ILE A 48 6.80 13.22 11.97
N VAL A 49 7.82 13.97 11.57
CA VAL A 49 7.71 15.42 11.35
C VAL A 49 6.68 15.71 10.27
N LEU A 50 6.71 14.97 9.17
CA LEU A 50 5.74 15.13 8.08
C LEU A 50 4.30 14.84 8.58
N GLN A 51 4.09 13.78 9.35
CA GLN A 51 2.79 13.48 9.96
C GLN A 51 2.34 14.60 10.90
N MET A 52 3.22 15.16 11.73
CA MET A 52 2.88 16.29 12.60
C MET A 52 2.46 17.51 11.79
N VAL A 53 3.21 17.86 10.74
CA VAL A 53 2.89 19.01 9.88
C VAL A 53 1.56 18.80 9.15
N ILE A 54 1.36 17.62 8.53
CA ILE A 54 0.12 17.28 7.84
C ILE A 54 -1.06 17.31 8.80
N ASN A 55 -0.95 16.69 9.97
CA ASN A 55 -2.02 16.68 10.95
C ASN A 55 -2.31 18.09 11.47
N ASN A 56 -1.30 18.91 11.72
CA ASN A 56 -1.49 20.29 12.15
C ASN A 56 -2.17 21.15 11.07
N GLU A 57 -1.79 20.97 9.80
CA GLU A 57 -2.41 21.68 8.69
C GLU A 57 -3.85 21.21 8.43
N LEU A 58 -4.08 19.89 8.36
CA LEU A 58 -5.41 19.30 8.10
C LEU A 58 -6.39 19.43 9.27
N ASN A 59 -5.91 19.63 10.51
CA ASN A 59 -6.78 19.87 11.66
C ASN A 59 -7.37 21.30 11.69
N LYS A 60 -6.97 22.19 10.79
CA LYS A 60 -7.55 23.53 10.68
C LYS A 60 -9.04 23.45 10.32
N ALA A 61 -9.83 24.37 10.88
CA ALA A 61 -11.29 24.39 10.68
C ALA A 61 -11.71 24.38 9.20
N LYS A 62 -10.91 24.98 8.31
CA LYS A 62 -11.16 25.00 6.85
C LYS A 62 -11.15 23.62 6.18
N TYR A 63 -10.52 22.60 6.78
CA TYR A 63 -10.48 21.25 6.22
C TYR A 63 -11.41 20.28 6.98
N ARG A 64 -12.25 20.79 7.87
CA ARG A 64 -13.25 20.01 8.61
C ARG A 64 -14.63 20.35 8.09
N CYS A 65 -15.49 19.34 7.99
CA CYS A 65 -16.89 19.56 7.69
C CYS A 65 -17.58 20.28 8.84
N GLY A 66 -18.51 21.16 8.49
CA GLY A 66 -19.46 21.70 9.44
C GLY A 66 -20.42 20.61 9.94
N CYS A 67 -20.90 20.80 11.16
CA CYS A 67 -21.83 19.91 11.83
C CYS A 67 -22.97 20.74 12.43
N ALA A 68 -24.17 20.17 12.42
CA ALA A 68 -25.35 20.74 13.04
C ALA A 68 -26.01 19.72 13.96
N GLN A 69 -26.79 20.21 14.93
CA GLN A 69 -27.67 19.37 15.74
C GLN A 69 -28.98 19.14 14.99
N VAL A 70 -29.28 17.89 14.66
CA VAL A 70 -30.57 17.49 14.09
C VAL A 70 -31.15 16.41 15.01
N ASN A 71 -32.35 16.67 15.56
CA ASN A 71 -33.06 15.77 16.47
C ASN A 71 -32.21 15.28 17.66
N GLY A 72 -31.35 16.15 18.22
CA GLY A 72 -30.47 15.82 19.35
C GLY A 72 -29.23 15.00 18.98
N THR A 73 -28.97 14.79 17.69
CA THR A 73 -27.77 14.12 17.19
C THR A 73 -26.90 15.08 16.39
N THR A 74 -25.58 15.03 16.62
CA THR A 74 -24.60 15.82 15.85
C THR A 74 -24.42 15.16 14.48
N VAL A 75 -24.96 15.77 13.43
CA VAL A 75 -24.78 15.32 12.05
C VAL A 75 -23.81 16.26 11.34
N CYS A 76 -22.78 15.69 10.71
CA CYS A 76 -21.77 16.43 9.96
C CYS A 76 -21.95 16.16 8.48
N GLY A 77 -21.81 17.20 7.65
CA GLY A 77 -22.02 17.06 6.22
C GLY A 77 -21.71 18.31 5.43
N ILE A 78 -21.64 18.14 4.11
CA ILE A 78 -21.45 19.26 3.17
C ILE A 78 -22.55 20.31 3.31
N GLN A 79 -23.77 19.93 3.70
CA GLN A 79 -24.91 20.85 3.84
C GLN A 79 -24.72 21.89 4.95
N TYR A 80 -23.84 21.58 5.92
CA TYR A 80 -23.58 22.43 7.08
C TYR A 80 -22.19 23.08 7.01
N SER A 81 -21.48 22.92 5.89
CA SER A 81 -20.11 23.39 5.69
C SER A 81 -20.08 24.70 4.87
N THR A 82 -19.06 25.54 5.08
CA THR A 82 -18.81 26.69 4.19
C THR A 82 -18.26 26.24 2.84
N LEU A 83 -18.23 27.14 1.84
CA LEU A 83 -17.71 26.84 0.50
C LEU A 83 -16.29 26.27 0.54
N ASP A 84 -15.40 26.85 1.36
CA ASP A 84 -14.03 26.38 1.52
C ASP A 84 -13.93 25.02 2.22
N GLN A 85 -14.84 24.75 3.17
CA GLN A 85 -14.88 23.48 3.90
C GLN A 85 -15.46 22.34 3.07
N ALA A 86 -16.46 22.62 2.24
CA ALA A 86 -17.19 21.62 1.47
C ALA A 86 -16.30 20.79 0.55
N VAL A 87 -15.23 21.39 0.01
CA VAL A 87 -14.26 20.72 -0.88
C VAL A 87 -13.49 19.61 -0.16
N SER A 88 -13.33 19.70 1.16
CA SER A 88 -12.57 18.72 1.96
C SER A 88 -13.45 17.63 2.58
N CYS A 89 -14.77 17.68 2.35
CA CYS A 89 -15.70 16.77 3.00
C CYS A 89 -15.80 15.40 2.33
N PRO A 90 -15.91 14.32 3.12
CA PRO A 90 -16.13 12.98 2.58
C PRO A 90 -17.54 12.88 1.97
N ILE A 91 -17.62 12.25 0.80
CA ILE A 91 -18.89 11.91 0.16
C ILE A 91 -19.26 10.49 0.60
N PRO A 92 -20.31 10.28 1.41
CA PRO A 92 -20.61 8.97 2.02
C PRO A 92 -21.00 7.89 1.00
N SER A 93 -21.48 8.30 -0.16
CA SER A 93 -21.84 7.39 -1.26
C SER A 93 -21.43 8.01 -2.58
N PRO A 94 -20.17 7.80 -3.02
CA PRO A 94 -19.73 8.30 -4.31
C PRO A 94 -20.50 7.59 -5.44
N PRO A 95 -20.77 8.28 -6.56
CA PRO A 95 -21.32 7.62 -7.74
C PRO A 95 -20.36 6.51 -8.17
N LYS A 96 -20.93 5.35 -8.51
CA LYS A 96 -20.12 4.25 -9.04
C LYS A 96 -19.48 4.71 -10.34
N TRP A 97 -18.21 4.36 -10.52
CA TRP A 97 -17.53 4.60 -11.78
C TRP A 97 -18.33 3.93 -12.90
N PRO A 98 -18.62 4.64 -14.00
CA PRO A 98 -19.22 4.01 -15.15
C PRO A 98 -18.26 2.93 -15.68
N ALA A 99 -18.80 1.91 -16.35
CA ALA A 99 -17.97 0.91 -17.02
C ALA A 99 -17.06 1.63 -18.03
N LEU A 100 -15.75 1.66 -17.76
CA LEU A 100 -14.75 2.29 -18.63
C LEU A 100 -14.61 1.54 -19.96
N ILE A 101 -15.04 0.27 -20.00
CA ILE A 101 -15.15 -0.53 -21.21
C ILE A 101 -16.61 -0.50 -21.64
N GLN A 102 -16.86 0.08 -22.82
CA GLN A 102 -18.15 -0.04 -23.49
C GLN A 102 -18.36 -1.51 -23.83
N VAL A 103 -19.15 -2.19 -23.01
CA VAL A 103 -19.62 -3.54 -23.32
C VAL A 103 -20.74 -3.44 -24.35
N PRO A 104 -20.69 -4.19 -25.46
CA PRO A 104 -21.80 -4.27 -26.39
C PRO A 104 -23.08 -4.69 -25.69
N ALA A 105 -24.23 -4.21 -26.17
CA ALA A 105 -25.52 -4.69 -25.68
C ALA A 105 -25.63 -6.22 -25.88
N PRO A 106 -26.37 -6.96 -25.03
CA PRO A 106 -26.37 -8.43 -25.00
C PRO A 106 -26.55 -9.09 -26.38
N GLN A 107 -27.35 -8.51 -27.26
CA GLN A 107 -27.60 -9.00 -28.63
C GLN A 107 -26.37 -8.94 -29.55
N TYR A 108 -25.39 -8.08 -29.25
CA TYR A 108 -24.16 -7.88 -30.02
C TYR A 108 -22.93 -8.52 -29.36
N ARG A 109 -23.11 -9.26 -28.26
CA ARG A 109 -22.00 -9.98 -27.60
C ARG A 109 -21.64 -11.25 -28.36
N ALA A 110 -20.41 -11.71 -28.21
CA ALA A 110 -19.93 -12.92 -28.86
C ALA A 110 -20.70 -14.15 -28.34
N SER A 111 -21.14 -15.01 -29.25
CA SER A 111 -21.83 -16.27 -28.96
C SER A 111 -21.27 -17.37 -29.84
N ARG A 112 -21.43 -18.62 -29.41
CA ARG A 112 -21.05 -19.79 -30.20
C ARG A 112 -21.91 -19.84 -31.45
N THR A 113 -21.26 -20.00 -32.60
CA THR A 113 -21.85 -20.19 -33.92
C THR A 113 -21.04 -21.23 -34.68
N ASP A 114 -21.53 -21.71 -35.81
CA ASP A 114 -20.82 -22.72 -36.62
C ASP A 114 -19.43 -22.22 -37.10
N PHE A 115 -19.27 -20.90 -37.24
CA PHE A 115 -18.00 -20.26 -37.62
C PHE A 115 -17.10 -19.90 -36.43
N ILE A 116 -17.65 -19.89 -35.21
CA ILE A 116 -16.94 -19.53 -33.97
C ILE A 116 -17.25 -20.61 -32.91
N PRO A 117 -16.62 -21.80 -33.01
CA PRO A 117 -16.98 -22.98 -32.23
C PRO A 117 -16.24 -23.07 -30.87
N PHE A 118 -16.01 -21.93 -30.20
CA PHE A 118 -15.30 -21.94 -28.93
C PHE A 118 -16.22 -22.36 -27.76
N SER A 119 -15.72 -23.27 -26.91
CA SER A 119 -16.49 -23.89 -25.82
C SER A 119 -16.73 -22.98 -24.62
N ASP A 120 -15.97 -21.90 -24.51
CA ASP A 120 -16.09 -20.83 -23.51
C ASP A 120 -17.18 -19.81 -23.86
N LEU A 121 -17.63 -19.74 -25.11
CA LEU A 121 -18.71 -18.86 -25.54
C LEU A 121 -20.10 -19.45 -25.24
N PRO A 122 -21.07 -18.61 -24.85
CA PRO A 122 -22.46 -19.01 -24.61
C PRO A 122 -23.19 -19.35 -25.92
N SER A 123 -24.27 -20.12 -25.83
CA SER A 123 -25.10 -20.48 -27.00
C SER A 123 -25.76 -19.25 -27.62
N GLU A 124 -25.98 -19.27 -28.94
CA GLU A 124 -26.62 -18.17 -29.68
C GLU A 124 -28.01 -17.77 -29.15
N SER A 125 -28.74 -18.71 -28.54
CA SER A 125 -30.02 -18.46 -27.88
C SER A 125 -29.96 -17.31 -26.87
N CYS A 126 -28.81 -17.05 -26.24
CA CYS A 126 -28.65 -15.95 -25.28
C CYS A 126 -28.88 -14.56 -25.92
N LYS A 127 -28.65 -14.42 -27.24
CA LYS A 127 -28.84 -13.15 -27.96
C LYS A 127 -30.32 -12.81 -28.09
N GLN A 128 -31.15 -13.82 -28.28
CA GLN A 128 -32.60 -13.67 -28.41
C GLN A 128 -33.26 -13.37 -27.05
N THR A 129 -32.77 -13.98 -25.98
CA THR A 129 -33.26 -13.76 -24.61
C THR A 129 -32.66 -12.52 -23.94
N GLY A 130 -31.67 -11.87 -24.55
CA GLY A 130 -30.98 -10.72 -23.99
C GLY A 130 -30.13 -11.05 -22.75
N SER A 131 -29.78 -12.32 -22.57
CA SER A 131 -29.11 -12.84 -21.37
C SER A 131 -27.64 -13.17 -21.59
N CYS A 132 -27.03 -12.75 -22.71
CA CYS A 132 -25.60 -12.98 -22.95
C CYS A 132 -24.75 -12.20 -21.93
N PRO A 133 -23.82 -12.88 -21.22
CA PRO A 133 -22.97 -12.31 -20.18
C PRO A 133 -22.01 -11.23 -20.70
#